data_AF-A0A291HUA5-F1
#
_entry.id   AF-A0A291HUA5-F1
#
_cell.length_a   1.000
_cell.length_b   1.000
_cell.length_c   1.000
_cell.angle_alpha   90.00
_cell.angle_beta   90.00
_cell.angle_gamma   90.00
#
_symmetry.space_group_name_H-M   'P 1'
#
loop_
_entity.id
_entity.type
_entity.pdbx_description
1 polymer ?
#
loop_
_entity_poly.entity_id
_entity_poly.type
_entity_poly.pdbx_seq_one_letter_code
_entity_poly.pdbx_strand_id
1 'polypeptide(L)'
;MERKIVGCEVITPSSSRDGPLPEPAARPEALWGTTYKIKTPLLEHALYVTINDLVQDEDGGRRRPYEIFINSRNMEHYQWVVALTLLISAVFRRGGDIRFIVDELRAVFDPQGGYFRPGGRYMPSLVAEIADVIERHLAAITPATEPAPEHSGDATGFPAGARLCRKCLTRAAVQVDGCLTCLNCGDSRCG
;
A
#
# COMPACT_ATOMS: atom_id res chain seq x y z
N MET A 1 -3.38 16.83 -54.92
CA MET A 1 -1.93 16.68 -54.76
C MET A 1 -1.71 16.03 -53.40
N GLU A 2 -1.78 14.70 -53.35
CA GLU A 2 -1.65 13.93 -52.11
C GLU A 2 -0.19 13.91 -51.67
N ARG A 3 0.09 14.48 -50.49
CA ARG A 3 1.42 14.37 -49.87
C ARG A 3 1.50 13.04 -49.13
N LYS A 4 2.18 12.08 -49.76
CA LYS A 4 2.51 10.79 -49.18
C LYS A 4 3.44 11.01 -47.97
N ILE A 5 3.09 10.46 -46.81
CA ILE A 5 3.96 10.44 -45.63
C ILE A 5 5.13 9.49 -45.97
N VAL A 6 6.36 10.02 -46.04
CA VAL A 6 7.57 9.29 -46.44
C VAL A 6 8.46 8.85 -45.26
N GLY A 7 7.94 8.86 -44.04
CA GLY A 7 8.63 8.31 -42.88
C GLY A 7 7.85 8.50 -41.58
N CYS A 8 7.83 7.47 -40.74
CA CYS A 8 7.40 7.54 -39.35
C CYS A 8 8.62 7.21 -38.50
N GLU A 9 9.06 8.15 -37.66
CA GLU A 9 10.08 7.89 -36.66
C GLU A 9 9.36 7.43 -35.39
N VAL A 10 9.64 6.19 -34.97
CA VAL A 10 9.16 5.69 -33.69
C VAL A 10 9.97 6.40 -32.61
N ILE A 11 9.37 7.40 -31.98
CA ILE A 11 9.91 7.98 -30.74
C ILE A 11 9.74 6.91 -29.68
N THR A 12 10.74 6.04 -29.52
CA THR A 12 10.87 5.23 -28.32
C THR A 12 11.11 6.21 -27.17
N PRO A 13 10.29 6.18 -26.10
CA PRO A 13 10.63 6.95 -24.92
C PRO A 13 11.98 6.43 -24.46
N SER A 14 13.01 7.27 -24.53
CA SER A 14 14.32 6.96 -23.98
C SER A 14 14.14 6.79 -22.47
N SER A 15 13.87 5.57 -22.03
CA SER A 15 13.96 5.19 -20.64
C SER A 15 15.44 5.07 -20.28
N SER A 16 16.19 6.17 -20.37
CA SER A 16 17.47 6.28 -19.68
C SER A 16 17.15 6.40 -18.19
N ARG A 17 16.86 5.26 -17.56
CA ARG A 17 16.88 5.11 -16.09
C ARG A 17 18.31 5.01 -15.55
N ASP A 18 19.31 5.29 -16.38
CA ASP A 18 20.74 5.22 -16.04
C ASP A 18 21.33 6.61 -15.73
N GLY A 19 20.54 7.47 -15.10
CA GLY A 19 21.09 8.58 -14.34
C GLY A 19 21.66 8.05 -13.01
N PRO A 20 22.71 8.66 -12.44
CA PRO A 20 23.13 8.37 -11.07
C PRO A 20 21.91 8.45 -10.16
N LEU A 21 21.72 7.42 -9.35
CA LEU A 21 20.63 7.38 -8.39
C LEU A 21 20.73 8.62 -7.50
N PRO A 22 19.64 9.38 -7.31
CA PRO A 22 19.69 10.57 -6.47
C PRO A 22 20.25 10.20 -5.10
N GLU A 23 21.24 10.96 -4.63
CA GLU A 23 21.85 10.70 -3.34
C GLU A 23 20.79 10.85 -2.22
N PRO A 24 20.76 9.93 -1.25
CA PRO A 24 19.85 10.05 -0.11
C PRO A 24 20.09 11.38 0.62
N ALA A 25 19.02 12.10 0.92
CA ALA A 25 19.10 13.31 1.73
C ALA A 25 19.79 13.02 3.08
N ALA A 26 20.61 13.96 3.55
CA ALA A 26 21.24 13.86 4.87
C ALA A 26 20.17 13.76 5.97
N ARG A 27 20.38 12.86 6.93
CA ARG A 27 19.45 12.65 8.05
C ARG A 27 19.45 13.88 8.96
N PRO A 28 18.30 14.53 9.23
CA PRO A 28 18.22 15.61 10.22
C PRO A 28 18.51 15.14 11.64
N GLU A 29 18.79 16.08 12.55
CA GLU A 29 18.98 15.80 13.98
C GLU A 29 17.71 15.27 14.65
N ALA A 30 16.54 15.75 14.23
CA ALA A 30 15.24 15.35 14.75
C ALA A 30 14.23 15.09 13.62
N LEU A 31 13.34 14.12 13.85
CA LEU A 31 12.23 13.78 12.96
C LEU A 31 10.95 13.68 13.79
N TRP A 32 9.82 14.08 13.19
CA TRP A 32 8.51 13.86 13.78
C TRP A 32 7.97 12.51 13.34
N GLY A 33 7.39 11.76 14.28
CA GLY A 33 6.89 10.42 14.01
C GLY A 33 5.47 10.20 14.49
N THR A 34 4.76 9.31 13.79
CA THR A 34 3.45 8.80 14.21
C THR A 34 3.57 7.30 14.49
N THR A 35 3.13 6.87 15.67
CA THR A 35 3.09 5.45 16.04
C THR A 35 1.69 4.87 15.91
N TYR A 36 1.59 3.79 15.16
CA TYR A 36 0.37 3.04 14.93
C TYR A 36 0.42 1.69 15.63
N LYS A 37 -0.70 1.29 16.22
CA LYS A 37 -0.84 0.01 16.91
C LYS A 37 -1.61 -0.97 16.05
N ILE A 38 -1.02 -2.13 15.79
CA ILE A 38 -1.66 -3.28 15.16
C ILE A 38 -1.94 -4.31 16.26
N LYS A 39 -3.21 -4.71 16.38
CA LYS A 39 -3.67 -5.80 17.24
C LYS A 39 -4.35 -6.83 16.37
N THR A 40 -3.85 -8.06 16.37
CA THR A 40 -4.41 -9.16 15.61
C THR A 40 -4.87 -10.26 16.56
N PRO A 41 -5.85 -11.10 16.18
CA PRO A 41 -6.22 -12.27 16.97
C PRO A 41 -5.17 -13.39 16.89
N LEU A 42 -4.23 -13.31 15.95
CA LEU A 42 -3.17 -14.31 15.76
C LEU A 42 -1.95 -14.09 16.67
N LEU A 43 -1.77 -12.86 17.17
CA LEU A 43 -0.61 -12.50 17.98
C LEU A 43 -1.02 -12.25 19.43
N GLU A 44 -0.28 -12.84 20.37
CA GLU A 44 -0.42 -12.55 21.80
C GLU A 44 -0.03 -11.11 22.14
N HIS A 45 0.86 -10.52 21.35
CA HIS A 45 1.40 -9.17 21.55
C HIS A 45 1.11 -8.26 20.37
N ALA A 46 0.74 -7.01 20.69
CA ALA A 46 0.53 -5.98 19.68
C ALA A 46 1.86 -5.59 19.00
N LEU A 47 1.76 -5.24 17.73
CA LEU A 47 2.87 -4.71 16.94
C LEU A 47 2.71 -3.20 16.81
N TYR A 48 3.80 -2.47 17.02
CA TYR A 48 3.86 -1.00 16.95
C TYR A 48 4.67 -0.60 15.73
N VAL A 49 4.06 0.18 14.85
CA VAL A 49 4.67 0.70 13.63
C VAL A 49 4.83 2.21 13.80
N THR A 50 6.05 2.69 13.95
CA THR A 50 6.36 4.12 13.96
C THR A 50 6.86 4.53 12.58
N ILE A 51 6.27 5.56 11.99
CA ILE A 51 6.76 6.16 10.74
C ILE A 51 7.18 7.58 11.05
N ASN A 52 8.43 7.89 10.74
CA ASN A 52 9.04 9.21 10.90
C ASN A 52 9.07 9.95 9.57
N ASP A 53 8.70 11.22 9.59
CA ASP A 53 8.56 12.07 8.42
C ASP A 53 9.72 13.05 8.30
N LEU A 54 10.17 13.24 7.05
CA LEU A 54 11.03 14.36 6.65
C LEU A 54 10.17 15.50 6.13
N VAL A 55 10.37 16.70 6.68
CA VAL A 55 9.78 17.93 6.16
C VAL A 55 10.58 18.37 4.93
N GLN A 56 9.92 18.54 3.78
CA GLN A 56 10.58 18.87 2.52
C GLN A 56 10.66 20.38 2.25
N ASP A 57 9.70 21.15 2.74
CA ASP A 57 9.59 22.59 2.50
C ASP A 57 9.80 23.37 3.80
N GLU A 58 10.43 24.54 3.72
CA GLU A 58 10.69 25.41 4.88
C GLU A 58 9.40 25.85 5.60
N ASP A 59 8.29 25.94 4.87
CA ASP A 59 6.95 26.24 5.39
C ASP A 59 6.29 25.04 6.11
N GLY A 60 6.92 23.86 6.14
CA GLY A 60 6.42 22.68 6.85
C GLY A 60 5.24 21.96 6.18
N GLY A 61 4.80 22.43 5.00
CA GLY A 61 3.56 22.01 4.35
C GLY A 61 3.64 20.64 3.67
N ARG A 62 4.81 20.23 3.18
CA ARG A 62 4.99 18.94 2.51
C ARG A 62 5.89 18.02 3.32
N ARG A 63 5.35 16.86 3.70
CA ARG A 63 6.03 15.82 4.45
C ARG A 63 6.10 14.55 3.61
N ARG A 64 7.18 13.80 3.79
CA ARG A 64 7.30 12.46 3.23
C ARG A 64 7.84 11.49 4.28
N PRO A 65 7.48 10.20 4.23
CA PRO A 65 8.07 9.20 5.09
C PRO A 65 9.57 9.10 4.84
N TYR A 66 10.34 8.97 5.92
CA TYR A 66 11.79 8.90 5.90
C TYR A 66 12.32 7.57 6.44
N GLU A 67 11.76 7.10 7.55
CA GLU A 67 12.09 5.81 8.15
C GLU A 67 10.87 5.20 8.85
N ILE A 68 10.84 3.88 8.92
CA ILE A 68 9.82 3.11 9.60
C ILE A 68 10.49 2.24 10.65
N PHE A 69 9.86 2.08 11.80
CA PHE A 69 10.27 1.16 12.87
C PHE A 69 9.12 0.24 13.24
N ILE A 70 9.38 -1.05 13.23
CA ILE A 70 8.40 -2.07 13.59
C ILE A 70 8.90 -2.76 14.85
N ASN A 71 8.13 -2.67 15.94
CA ASN A 71 8.48 -3.25 17.24
C ASN A 71 7.35 -4.17 17.73
N SER A 72 7.74 -5.31 18.30
CA SER A 72 6.83 -6.25 18.95
C SER A 72 7.53 -6.90 20.14
N ARG A 73 6.74 -7.32 21.14
CA ARG A 73 7.24 -8.22 22.20
C ARG A 73 7.31 -9.68 21.76
N ASN A 74 6.71 -10.02 20.61
CA ASN A 74 6.81 -11.36 20.05
C ASN A 74 8.16 -11.53 19.34
N MET A 75 8.96 -12.48 19.82
CA MET A 75 10.29 -12.78 19.28
C MET A 75 10.28 -13.76 18.10
N GLU A 76 9.17 -14.47 17.85
CA GLU A 76 9.02 -15.49 16.80
C GLU A 76 9.27 -14.95 15.39
N HIS A 77 8.96 -13.67 15.16
CA HIS A 77 9.09 -13.03 13.85
C HIS A 77 10.16 -11.92 13.83
N TYR A 78 11.02 -11.85 14.85
CA TYR A 78 11.96 -10.73 15.03
C TYR A 78 12.87 -10.49 13.81
N GLN A 79 13.44 -11.56 13.22
CA GLN A 79 14.34 -11.44 12.07
C GLN A 79 13.66 -10.78 10.85
N TRP A 80 12.43 -11.21 10.52
CA TRP A 80 11.66 -10.66 9.41
C TRP A 80 11.21 -9.22 9.68
N VAL A 81 10.83 -8.93 10.93
CA VAL A 81 10.46 -7.57 11.35
C VAL A 81 11.64 -6.60 11.19
N VAL A 82 12.85 -7.00 11.60
CA VAL A 82 14.07 -6.21 11.41
C VAL A 82 14.37 -6.04 9.92
N ALA A 83 14.30 -7.12 9.12
CA ALA A 83 14.55 -7.05 7.68
C ALA A 83 13.57 -6.09 6.96
N LEU A 84 12.28 -6.17 7.25
CA LEU A 84 11.26 -5.27 6.70
C LEU A 84 11.51 -3.81 7.10
N THR A 85 11.82 -3.58 8.38
CA THR A 85 12.16 -2.25 8.91
C THR A 85 13.32 -1.62 8.13
N LEU A 86 14.39 -2.38 7.89
CA LEU A 86 15.59 -1.90 7.19
C LEU A 86 15.31 -1.64 5.70
N LEU A 87 14.65 -2.57 5.03
CA LEU A 87 14.37 -2.47 3.59
C LEU A 87 13.41 -1.32 3.29
N ILE A 88 12.29 -1.23 4.01
CA ILE A 88 11.31 -0.16 3.78
C ILE A 88 11.92 1.20 4.12
N SER A 89 12.69 1.31 5.22
CA SER A 89 13.40 2.56 5.53
C SER A 89 14.42 2.94 4.46
N ALA A 90 15.11 1.97 3.85
CA ALA A 90 16.02 2.25 2.74
C ALA A 90 15.28 2.82 1.52
N VAL A 91 14.10 2.28 1.21
CA VAL A 91 13.24 2.82 0.13
C VAL A 91 12.73 4.23 0.48
N PHE A 92 12.25 4.44 1.70
CA PHE A 92 11.79 5.76 2.16
C PHE A 92 12.91 6.81 2.09
N ARG A 93 14.13 6.48 2.51
CA ARG A 93 15.28 7.40 2.41
C ARG A 93 15.57 7.84 0.97
N ARG A 94 15.47 6.92 0.01
CA ARG A 94 15.68 7.21 -1.42
C ARG A 94 14.67 8.21 -1.96
N GLY A 95 13.45 8.22 -1.41
CA GLY A 95 12.36 9.08 -1.87
C GLY A 95 11.82 8.64 -3.23
N GLY A 96 11.04 9.52 -3.87
CA GLY A 96 10.25 9.20 -5.06
C GLY A 96 8.86 8.67 -4.70
N ASP A 97 8.19 8.03 -5.67
CA ASP A 97 6.90 7.40 -5.42
C ASP A 97 7.10 6.09 -4.63
N ILE A 98 6.69 6.10 -3.37
CA ILE A 98 6.76 4.95 -2.45
C ILE A 98 5.44 4.19 -2.34
N ARG A 99 4.40 4.60 -3.07
CA ARG A 99 3.07 3.94 -3.02
C ARG A 99 3.16 2.49 -3.47
N PHE A 100 4.08 2.14 -4.36
CA PHE A 100 4.30 0.77 -4.80
C PHE A 100 4.58 -0.19 -3.63
N ILE A 101 5.22 0.28 -2.54
CA ILE A 101 5.49 -0.57 -1.36
C ILE A 101 4.17 -1.05 -0.75
N VAL A 102 3.13 -0.22 -0.76
CA VAL A 102 1.81 -0.61 -0.24
C VAL A 102 1.27 -1.80 -1.03
N ASP A 103 1.39 -1.77 -2.37
CA ASP A 103 0.92 -2.85 -3.24
C ASP A 103 1.73 -4.13 -3.04
N GLU A 104 3.06 -4.03 -2.97
CA GLU A 104 3.97 -5.16 -2.73
C GLU A 104 3.70 -5.85 -1.38
N LEU A 105 3.51 -5.06 -0.31
CA LEU A 105 3.22 -5.60 1.02
C LEU A 105 1.80 -6.20 1.11
N ARG A 106 0.82 -5.63 0.39
CA ARG A 106 -0.55 -6.19 0.30
C ARG A 106 -0.60 -7.55 -0.39
N ALA A 107 0.30 -7.79 -1.33
CA ALA A 107 0.40 -9.06 -2.04
C ALA A 107 0.98 -10.20 -1.19
N VAL A 108 1.46 -9.92 0.03
CA VAL A 108 1.99 -10.95 0.93
C VAL A 108 0.84 -11.64 1.68
N PHE A 109 0.75 -12.97 1.55
CA PHE A 109 -0.26 -13.79 2.21
C PHE A 109 0.34 -14.61 3.35
N ASP A 110 -0.43 -14.78 4.42
CA ASP A 110 -0.10 -15.71 5.49
C ASP A 110 -0.53 -17.13 5.08
N PRO A 111 0.35 -18.14 5.10
CA PRO A 111 -0.03 -19.52 4.76
C PRO A 111 -1.13 -20.08 5.66
N GLN A 112 -1.38 -19.49 6.83
CA GLN A 112 -2.47 -19.85 7.74
C GLN A 112 -3.82 -19.18 7.38
N GLY A 113 -3.86 -18.36 6.31
CA GLY A 113 -5.12 -17.83 5.75
C GLY A 113 -5.53 -16.44 6.25
N GLY A 114 -4.64 -15.72 6.94
CA GLY A 114 -4.91 -14.36 7.42
C GLY A 114 -5.88 -14.29 8.59
N TYR A 115 -6.49 -13.13 8.82
CA TYR A 115 -7.38 -12.89 9.95
C TYR A 115 -8.35 -11.72 9.72
N PHE A 116 -9.37 -11.60 10.56
CA PHE A 116 -10.27 -10.45 10.58
C PHE A 116 -9.89 -9.50 11.71
N ARG A 117 -9.84 -8.21 11.40
CA ARG A 117 -9.62 -7.16 12.41
C ARG A 117 -10.92 -6.80 13.12
N PRO A 118 -10.85 -6.16 14.30
CA PRO A 118 -12.01 -5.48 14.87
C PRO A 118 -12.66 -4.56 13.83
N GLY A 119 -13.97 -4.70 13.63
CA GLY A 119 -14.71 -4.03 12.54
C GLY A 119 -14.96 -4.90 11.30
N GLY A 120 -14.49 -6.16 11.28
CA GLY A 120 -14.87 -7.14 10.24
C GLY A 120 -14.11 -7.02 8.92
N ARG A 121 -13.08 -6.17 8.84
CA ARG A 121 -12.21 -6.10 7.66
C ARG A 121 -11.20 -7.26 7.67
N TYR A 122 -11.16 -8.02 6.57
CA TYR A 122 -10.22 -9.11 6.36
C TYR A 122 -8.81 -8.59 6.07
N MET A 123 -7.80 -9.25 6.64
CA MET A 123 -6.38 -9.05 6.37
C MET A 123 -5.75 -10.36 5.90
N PRO A 124 -5.11 -10.40 4.73
CA PRO A 124 -4.48 -11.62 4.22
C PRO A 124 -3.21 -12.01 4.98
N SER A 125 -2.54 -11.05 5.64
CA SER A 125 -1.37 -11.28 6.48
C SER A 125 -1.12 -10.10 7.43
N LEU A 126 -0.21 -10.29 8.39
CA LEU A 126 0.33 -9.18 9.20
C LEU A 126 1.05 -8.13 8.34
N VAL A 127 1.73 -8.58 7.28
CA VAL A 127 2.47 -7.71 6.36
C VAL A 127 1.52 -6.82 5.55
N ALA A 128 0.38 -7.36 5.12
CA ALA A 128 -0.65 -6.57 4.46
C ALA A 128 -1.31 -5.55 5.40
N GLU A 129 -1.41 -5.83 6.70
CA GLU A 129 -1.87 -4.84 7.66
C GLU A 129 -0.83 -3.72 7.89
N ILE A 130 0.47 -4.03 7.82
CA ILE A 130 1.52 -2.99 7.80
C ILE A 130 1.38 -2.10 6.56
N ALA A 131 1.03 -2.66 5.41
CA ALA A 131 0.75 -1.90 4.19
C ALA A 131 -0.38 -0.88 4.39
N ASP A 132 -1.48 -1.31 5.01
CA ASP A 132 -2.59 -0.43 5.37
C ASP A 132 -2.17 0.70 6.33
N VAL A 133 -1.24 0.43 7.25
CA VAL A 133 -0.68 1.47 8.13
C VAL A 133 0.11 2.51 7.33
N ILE A 134 0.94 2.06 6.39
CA ILE A 134 1.72 2.95 5.51
C ILE A 134 0.78 3.80 4.66
N GLU A 135 -0.24 3.19 4.04
CA GLU A 135 -1.23 3.91 3.23
C GLU A 135 -1.99 4.96 4.06
N ARG A 136 -2.48 4.59 5.25
CA ARG A 136 -3.13 5.53 6.17
C ARG A 136 -2.21 6.70 6.52
N HIS A 137 -0.94 6.43 6.74
CA HIS A 137 0.02 7.47 7.07
C HIS A 137 0.29 8.40 5.90
N LEU A 138 0.46 7.86 4.68
CA LEU A 138 0.59 8.66 3.45
C LEU A 138 -0.62 9.59 3.26
N ALA A 139 -1.84 9.08 3.48
CA ALA A 139 -3.05 9.89 3.42
C ALA A 139 -3.06 10.99 4.51
N ALA A 140 -2.57 10.70 5.72
CA ALA A 140 -2.55 11.64 6.84
C ALA A 140 -1.55 12.80 6.65
N ILE A 141 -0.46 12.58 5.92
CA ILE A 141 0.59 13.60 5.69
C ILE A 141 0.43 14.35 4.37
N THR A 142 -0.47 13.89 3.48
CA THR A 142 -0.77 14.57 2.22
C THR A 142 -1.75 15.72 2.49
N PRO A 143 -1.42 16.98 2.15
CA PRO A 143 -2.32 18.10 2.35
C PRO A 143 -3.58 17.98 1.46
N ALA A 144 -4.73 18.40 1.99
CA ALA A 144 -6.06 18.27 1.36
C ALA A 144 -6.27 19.03 0.03
N THR A 145 -5.23 19.66 -0.51
CA THR A 145 -5.28 20.48 -1.74
C THR A 145 -4.96 19.66 -3.00
N GLU A 146 -4.36 18.48 -2.86
CA GLU A 146 -4.34 17.51 -3.96
C GLU A 146 -5.68 16.77 -3.96
N PRO A 147 -6.35 16.57 -5.12
CA PRO A 147 -7.52 15.72 -5.16
C PRO A 147 -7.07 14.35 -4.67
N ALA A 148 -7.49 14.00 -3.45
CA ALA A 148 -7.27 12.66 -2.92
C ALA A 148 -7.78 11.69 -3.98
N PRO A 149 -7.01 10.65 -4.37
CA PRO A 149 -7.64 9.55 -5.07
C PRO A 149 -8.75 9.08 -4.14
N GLU A 150 -10.00 9.15 -4.61
CA GLU A 150 -11.16 8.74 -3.85
C GLU A 150 -10.97 7.28 -3.44
N HIS A 151 -10.47 7.06 -2.23
CA HIS A 151 -10.48 5.79 -1.53
C HIS A 151 -11.11 6.06 -0.17
N SER A 152 -12.40 6.39 -0.22
CA SER A 152 -13.29 6.19 0.90
C SER A 152 -13.21 4.72 1.31
N GLY A 153 -12.81 4.48 2.57
CA GLY A 153 -13.00 3.20 3.21
C GLY A 153 -14.43 2.71 2.99
N ASP A 154 -14.54 1.45 2.58
CA ASP A 154 -15.78 0.73 2.25
C ASP A 154 -16.51 1.18 0.98
N ALA A 155 -15.79 1.22 -0.14
CA ALA A 155 -16.36 0.79 -1.42
C ALA A 155 -15.21 0.28 -2.30
N THR A 156 -14.90 -1.01 -2.24
CA THR A 156 -14.44 -1.69 -3.46
C THR A 156 -15.43 -1.26 -4.54
N GLY A 157 -15.00 -0.54 -5.59
CA GLY A 157 -15.83 0.18 -6.58
C GLY A 157 -16.85 -0.69 -7.33
N PHE A 158 -17.69 -1.37 -6.58
CA PHE A 158 -18.62 -2.43 -6.93
C PHE A 158 -19.98 -2.04 -6.37
N PRO A 159 -21.08 -2.49 -7.00
CA PRO A 159 -22.42 -2.01 -6.70
C PRO A 159 -22.84 -2.21 -5.23
N ALA A 160 -23.63 -1.28 -4.70
CA ALA A 160 -24.29 -1.42 -3.41
C ALA A 160 -25.18 -2.68 -3.44
N GLY A 161 -24.83 -3.69 -2.64
CA GLY A 161 -25.48 -5.02 -2.65
C GLY A 161 -24.58 -6.18 -3.07
N ALA A 162 -23.31 -5.91 -3.45
CA ALA A 162 -22.33 -6.95 -3.73
C ALA A 162 -22.08 -7.86 -2.50
N ARG A 163 -22.13 -9.18 -2.73
CA ARG A 163 -21.88 -10.24 -1.75
C ARG A 163 -20.42 -10.63 -1.74
N LEU A 164 -20.02 -11.36 -0.68
CA LEU A 164 -18.67 -11.90 -0.55
C LEU A 164 -18.43 -12.99 -1.60
N CYS A 165 -17.41 -12.81 -2.45
CA CYS A 165 -16.94 -13.85 -3.35
C CYS A 165 -16.22 -14.95 -2.58
N ARG A 166 -16.58 -16.21 -2.80
CA ARG A 166 -15.93 -17.35 -2.12
C ARG A 166 -14.56 -17.74 -2.69
N LYS A 167 -14.14 -17.15 -3.82
CA LYS A 167 -12.83 -17.41 -4.43
C LYS A 167 -11.77 -16.41 -3.98
N CYS A 168 -12.08 -15.11 -4.05
CA CYS A 168 -11.11 -14.04 -3.71
C CYS A 168 -11.43 -13.30 -2.40
N LEU A 169 -12.51 -13.67 -1.70
CA LEU A 169 -12.94 -13.09 -0.42
C LEU A 169 -13.20 -11.57 -0.45
N THR A 170 -13.41 -11.00 -1.64
CA THR A 170 -13.80 -9.60 -1.84
C THR A 170 -15.32 -9.49 -1.92
N ARG A 171 -15.92 -8.43 -1.36
CA ARG A 171 -17.35 -8.10 -1.54
C ARG A 171 -17.61 -7.53 -2.94
N ALA A 172 -17.49 -8.38 -3.95
CA ALA A 172 -17.59 -8.01 -5.37
C ALA A 172 -18.51 -8.94 -6.18
N ALA A 173 -19.21 -9.88 -5.53
CA ALA A 173 -20.07 -10.83 -6.20
C ALA A 173 -21.50 -10.28 -6.35
N VAL A 174 -21.98 -10.16 -7.59
CA VAL A 174 -23.32 -9.69 -7.93
C VAL A 174 -24.05 -10.76 -8.74
N GLN A 175 -25.38 -10.68 -8.77
CA GLN A 175 -26.19 -11.61 -9.56
C GLN A 175 -26.40 -11.02 -10.95
N VAL A 176 -25.83 -11.66 -11.96
CA VAL A 176 -25.91 -11.27 -13.38
C VAL A 176 -26.43 -12.47 -14.14
N ASP A 177 -27.53 -12.30 -14.87
CA ASP A 177 -28.11 -13.33 -15.74
C ASP A 177 -28.33 -14.70 -15.06
N GLY A 178 -28.73 -14.68 -13.78
CA GLY A 178 -29.00 -15.89 -12.99
C GLY A 178 -27.76 -16.52 -12.35
N CYS A 179 -26.56 -16.06 -12.67
CA CYS A 179 -25.31 -16.54 -12.07
C CYS A 179 -24.76 -15.55 -11.04
N LEU A 180 -24.10 -16.07 -10.00
CA LEU A 180 -23.37 -15.26 -9.04
C LEU A 180 -21.96 -15.00 -9.59
N THR A 181 -21.71 -13.77 -10.06
CA THR A 181 -20.49 -13.37 -10.77
C THR A 181 -19.69 -12.33 -9.98
N CYS A 182 -18.40 -12.59 -9.78
CA CYS A 182 -17.47 -11.70 -9.09
C CYS A 182 -16.83 -10.70 -10.05
N LEU A 183 -17.08 -9.41 -9.84
CA LEU A 183 -16.51 -8.32 -10.64
C LEU A 183 -15.02 -8.07 -10.37
N ASN A 184 -14.47 -8.66 -9.29
CA ASN A 184 -13.05 -8.54 -8.96
C ASN A 184 -12.18 -9.63 -9.61
N CYS A 185 -12.66 -10.89 -9.67
CA CYS A 185 -11.84 -12.03 -10.10
C CYS A 185 -12.46 -12.90 -11.19
N GLY A 186 -13.65 -12.55 -11.69
CA GLY A 186 -14.35 -13.24 -12.78
C GLY A 186 -14.99 -14.58 -12.41
N ASP A 187 -14.93 -15.02 -11.13
CA ASP A 187 -15.59 -16.27 -10.70
C ASP A 187 -17.10 -16.17 -10.93
N SER A 188 -17.68 -17.14 -11.65
CA SER A 188 -19.12 -17.19 -11.93
C SER A 188 -19.67 -18.56 -11.56
N ARG A 189 -20.72 -18.59 -10.75
CA ARG A 189 -21.43 -19.82 -10.36
C ARG A 189 -22.91 -19.69 -10.70
N CYS A 190 -23.34 -20.50 -11.65
CA CYS A 190 -24.74 -20.62 -12.05
C CYS A 190 -25.38 -21.77 -11.28
N GLY A 191 -26.60 -21.56 -10.80
CA GLY A 191 -27.44 -22.59 -10.18
C GLY A 191 -28.28 -23.32 -11.20
#